data_AF-X1TL81-F1
#
_entry.id   AF-X1TL81-F1
#
_cell.length_a   1.000
_cell.length_b   1.000
_cell.length_c   1.000
_cell.angle_alpha   90.00
_cell.angle_beta   90.00
_cell.angle_gamma   90.00
#
_symmetry.space_group_name_H-M   'P 1'
#
loop_
_entity.id
_entity.type
_entity.pdbx_description
1 polymer ?
#
loop_
_entity_poly.entity_id
_entity_poly.type
_entity_poly.pdbx_seq_one_letter_code
_entity_poly.pdbx_strand_id
1 'polypeptide(L)'
;MAELDETLLSRRQASQELLTQVHHLGSNKTQLEQEIKEIEEKLNLLLTQGDAKCPLCGTELGIEGLKLIEAKYTADRHGKSDSLRSNQANLAYQKTELESLENEVFQLDARLKQDRASAQSKASILSQSISEAEGAGNKLNEERKRLAEIEERLARKDFATIEQKALEELEKELAKLDYDAQQHEEVRQRKGEFRP
;
A
#
# COMPACT_ATOMS: atom_id res chain seq x y z
N MET A 1 6.55 -2.19 -6.84
CA MET A 1 5.10 -2.41 -6.65
C MET A 1 4.62 -3.52 -7.56
N ALA A 2 4.67 -3.35 -8.90
CA ALA A 2 4.27 -4.41 -9.85
C ALA A 2 4.95 -5.78 -9.61
N GLU A 3 6.27 -5.82 -9.45
CA GLU A 3 6.99 -7.07 -9.15
C GLU A 3 6.59 -7.71 -7.81
N LEU A 4 6.27 -6.89 -6.79
CA LEU A 4 5.85 -7.39 -5.48
C LEU A 4 4.41 -7.91 -5.54
N ASP A 5 3.53 -7.26 -6.31
CA ASP A 5 2.17 -7.70 -6.57
C ASP A 5 2.15 -9.02 -7.34
N GLU A 6 3.00 -9.16 -8.37
CA GLU A 6 3.21 -10.42 -9.10
C GLU A 6 3.72 -11.53 -8.19
N THR A 7 4.70 -11.22 -7.32
CA THR A 7 5.20 -12.17 -6.33
C THR A 7 4.10 -12.61 -5.37
N LEU A 8 3.29 -11.67 -4.86
CA LEU A 8 2.15 -11.99 -3.97
C LEU A 8 1.12 -12.88 -4.66
N LEU A 9 0.80 -12.61 -5.93
CA LEU A 9 -0.10 -13.43 -6.73
C LEU A 9 0.44 -14.85 -6.91
N SER A 10 1.71 -15.00 -7.29
CA SER A 10 2.37 -16.29 -7.44
C SER A 10 2.37 -17.09 -6.13
N ARG A 11 2.67 -16.45 -5.00
CA ARG A 11 2.66 -17.09 -3.67
C ARG A 11 1.26 -17.53 -3.25
N ARG A 12 0.22 -16.73 -3.55
CA ARG A 12 -1.18 -17.11 -3.31
C ARG A 12 -1.62 -18.32 -4.14
N GLN A 13 -1.23 -18.37 -5.41
CA GLN A 13 -1.52 -19.52 -6.28
C GLN A 13 -0.85 -20.79 -5.74
N ALA A 14 0.44 -20.72 -5.41
CA ALA A 14 1.16 -21.84 -4.83
C ALA A 14 0.54 -22.32 -3.50
N SER A 15 0.03 -21.40 -2.66
CA SER A 15 -0.67 -21.75 -1.42
C SER A 15 -1.99 -22.49 -1.69
N GLN A 16 -2.77 -22.06 -2.68
CA GLN A 16 -3.99 -22.75 -3.08
C GLN A 16 -3.73 -24.15 -3.67
N GLU A 17 -2.69 -24.28 -4.50
CA GLU A 17 -2.27 -25.58 -5.04
C GLU A 17 -1.87 -26.53 -3.92
N LEU A 18 -1.07 -26.06 -2.96
CA LEU A 18 -0.62 -26.86 -1.84
C LEU A 18 -1.76 -27.23 -0.88
N LEU A 19 -2.70 -26.32 -0.63
CA LEU A 19 -3.93 -26.60 0.12
C LEU A 19 -4.73 -27.74 -0.54
N THR A 20 -4.86 -27.70 -1.86
CA THR A 20 -5.53 -28.76 -2.63
C THR A 20 -4.84 -30.11 -2.45
N GLN A 21 -3.50 -30.14 -2.47
CA GLN A 21 -2.71 -31.35 -2.23
C GLN A 21 -2.88 -31.87 -0.80
N VAL A 22 -2.87 -30.99 0.21
CA VAL A 22 -3.12 -31.33 1.61
C VAL A 22 -4.50 -31.97 1.78
N HIS A 23 -5.53 -31.43 1.14
CA HIS A 23 -6.87 -32.03 1.16
C HIS A 23 -6.89 -33.41 0.51
N HIS A 24 -6.25 -33.57 -0.65
CA HIS A 24 -6.14 -34.87 -1.30
C HIS A 24 -5.42 -35.88 -0.39
N LEU A 25 -4.27 -35.53 0.17
CA LEU A 25 -3.51 -36.42 1.04
C LEU A 25 -4.32 -36.78 2.29
N GLY A 26 -5.08 -35.83 2.87
CA GLY A 26 -5.99 -36.08 3.97
C GLY A 26 -7.10 -37.08 3.64
N SER A 27 -7.71 -36.98 2.46
CA SER A 27 -8.69 -37.98 1.99
C SER A 27 -8.05 -39.36 1.81
N ASN A 28 -6.87 -39.42 1.18
CA ASN A 28 -6.13 -40.67 0.98
C ASN A 28 -5.75 -41.34 2.30
N LYS A 29 -5.31 -40.56 3.29
CA LYS A 29 -5.04 -41.05 4.66
C LYS A 29 -6.26 -41.76 5.22
N THR A 30 -7.42 -41.09 5.15
CA THR A 30 -8.68 -41.60 5.72
C THR A 30 -9.12 -42.89 5.01
N GLN A 31 -8.96 -42.96 3.69
CA GLN A 31 -9.23 -44.16 2.90
C GLN A 31 -8.31 -45.32 3.31
N LEU A 32 -6.99 -45.10 3.40
CA LEU A 32 -6.03 -46.12 3.79
C LEU A 32 -6.29 -46.64 5.21
N GLU A 33 -6.63 -45.76 6.16
CA GLU A 33 -7.01 -46.15 7.52
C GLU A 33 -8.23 -47.08 7.53
N GLN A 34 -9.25 -46.78 6.72
CA GLN A 34 -10.44 -47.61 6.58
C GLN A 34 -10.13 -48.96 5.93
N GLU A 35 -9.36 -48.98 4.84
CA GLU A 35 -8.97 -50.22 4.16
C GLU A 35 -8.12 -51.15 5.05
N ILE A 36 -7.19 -50.59 5.83
CA ILE A 36 -6.40 -51.34 6.81
C ILE A 36 -7.32 -51.97 7.85
N LYS A 37 -8.26 -51.20 8.40
CA LYS A 37 -9.22 -51.69 9.39
C LYS A 37 -10.08 -52.83 8.83
N GLU A 38 -10.57 -52.71 7.61
CA GLU A 38 -11.34 -53.78 6.95
C GLU A 38 -10.52 -55.06 6.75
N ILE A 39 -9.23 -54.94 6.44
CA ILE A 39 -8.35 -56.12 6.32
C ILE A 39 -8.10 -56.75 7.68
N GLU A 40 -7.93 -55.95 8.74
CA GLU A 40 -7.79 -56.44 10.11
C GLU A 40 -9.04 -57.19 10.57
N GLU A 41 -10.24 -56.68 10.26
CA GLU A 41 -11.50 -57.37 10.51
C GLU A 41 -11.58 -58.71 9.76
N LYS A 42 -11.20 -58.75 8.46
CA LYS A 42 -11.16 -59.98 7.66
C LYS A 42 -10.16 -61.00 8.21
N LEU A 43 -8.97 -60.56 8.62
CA LEU A 43 -7.95 -61.40 9.25
C LEU A 43 -8.45 -61.98 10.58
N ASN A 44 -9.09 -61.15 11.41
CA ASN A 44 -9.65 -61.60 12.68
C ASN A 44 -10.69 -62.70 12.47
N LEU A 45 -11.60 -62.54 11.51
CA LEU A 45 -12.61 -63.57 11.16
C LEU A 45 -11.96 -64.89 10.70
N LEU A 46 -10.92 -64.81 9.87
CA LEU A 46 -10.17 -65.99 9.39
C LEU A 46 -9.51 -66.76 10.54
N LEU A 47 -8.93 -66.05 11.50
CA LEU A 47 -8.21 -66.65 12.63
C LEU A 47 -9.13 -67.23 13.71
N THR A 48 -10.37 -66.75 13.82
CA THR A 48 -11.30 -67.21 14.87
C THR A 48 -12.13 -68.43 14.50
N GLN A 49 -12.45 -68.66 13.23
CA GLN A 49 -13.45 -69.67 12.85
C GLN A 49 -12.91 -71.09 12.59
N GLY A 50 -11.59 -71.32 12.50
CA GLY A 50 -10.93 -72.64 12.66
C GLY A 50 -11.31 -73.81 11.72
N ASP A 51 -12.39 -73.70 10.95
CA ASP A 51 -12.90 -74.73 10.06
C ASP A 51 -12.13 -74.75 8.74
N ALA A 52 -12.14 -75.88 8.01
CA ALA A 52 -11.52 -75.99 6.68
C ALA A 52 -12.22 -75.17 5.57
N LYS A 53 -13.08 -74.21 5.95
CA LYS A 53 -13.91 -73.35 5.10
C LYS A 53 -13.56 -71.88 5.33
N CYS A 54 -13.57 -71.08 4.26
CA CYS A 54 -13.40 -69.64 4.40
C CYS A 54 -14.65 -69.01 5.05
N PRO A 55 -14.51 -68.25 6.15
CA PRO A 55 -15.62 -67.59 6.83
C PRO A 55 -16.20 -66.39 6.06
N LEU A 56 -15.52 -65.92 5.00
CA LEU A 56 -15.95 -64.79 4.19
C LEU A 56 -16.85 -65.19 3.00
N CYS A 57 -16.64 -66.38 2.44
CA CYS A 57 -17.34 -66.84 1.23
C CYS A 57 -17.84 -68.29 1.27
N GLY A 58 -17.54 -69.04 2.34
CA GLY A 58 -17.99 -70.43 2.55
C GLY A 58 -17.24 -71.49 1.75
N THR A 59 -16.22 -71.13 0.97
CA THR A 59 -15.46 -72.06 0.12
C THR A 59 -14.60 -73.03 0.94
N GLU A 60 -14.63 -74.31 0.61
CA GLU A 60 -13.74 -75.33 1.17
C GLU A 60 -12.32 -75.15 0.63
N LEU A 61 -11.37 -74.88 1.54
CA LEU A 61 -9.99 -74.48 1.18
C LEU A 61 -8.93 -75.31 1.90
N GLY A 62 -9.31 -76.02 2.96
CA GLY A 62 -8.35 -76.71 3.83
C GLY A 62 -7.41 -75.75 4.55
N ILE A 63 -6.52 -76.31 5.38
CA ILE A 63 -5.60 -75.54 6.22
C ILE A 63 -4.59 -74.75 5.37
N GLU A 64 -4.11 -75.32 4.26
CA GLU A 64 -3.14 -74.65 3.38
C GLU A 64 -3.76 -73.47 2.62
N GLY A 65 -5.00 -73.61 2.13
CA GLY A 65 -5.70 -72.52 1.46
C GLY A 65 -5.99 -71.34 2.39
N LEU A 66 -6.31 -71.61 3.67
CA LEU A 66 -6.48 -70.56 4.69
C LEU A 66 -5.16 -69.84 4.98
N LYS A 67 -4.05 -70.57 5.16
CA LYS A 67 -2.72 -69.96 5.35
C LYS A 67 -2.31 -69.07 4.18
N LEU A 68 -2.62 -69.47 2.95
CA LEU A 68 -2.32 -68.66 1.76
C LEU A 68 -3.12 -67.35 1.76
N ILE A 69 -4.40 -67.39 2.14
CA ILE A 69 -5.26 -66.21 2.24
C ILE A 69 -4.80 -65.28 3.38
N GLU A 70 -4.46 -65.85 4.54
CA GLU A 70 -3.90 -65.11 5.67
C GLU A 70 -2.60 -64.38 5.27
N ALA A 71 -1.68 -65.07 4.58
CA ALA A 71 -0.45 -64.48 4.10
C ALA A 71 -0.70 -63.33 3.12
N LYS A 72 -1.69 -63.48 2.21
CA LYS A 72 -2.09 -62.41 1.28
C LYS A 72 -2.64 -61.18 2.01
N TYR A 73 -3.58 -61.35 2.92
CA TYR A 73 -4.15 -60.23 3.66
C TYR A 73 -3.12 -59.57 4.58
N THR A 74 -2.22 -60.35 5.18
CA THR A 74 -1.12 -59.80 6.00
C THR A 74 -0.17 -58.95 5.16
N ALA A 75 0.21 -59.43 3.97
CA ALA A 75 1.04 -58.68 3.04
C ALA A 75 0.33 -57.40 2.53
N ASP A 76 -0.95 -57.49 2.20
CA ASP A 76 -1.76 -56.35 1.76
C ASP A 76 -1.88 -55.28 2.87
N ARG A 77 -2.17 -55.70 4.11
CA ARG A 77 -2.18 -54.80 5.28
C ARG A 77 -0.84 -54.10 5.47
N HIS A 78 0.26 -54.83 5.32
CA HIS A 78 1.60 -54.26 5.45
C HIS A 78 1.87 -53.20 4.37
N GLY A 79 1.59 -53.51 3.11
CA GLY A 79 1.75 -52.56 2.00
C GLY A 79 0.89 -51.30 2.15
N LYS A 80 -0.36 -51.44 2.61
CA LYS A 80 -1.21 -50.28 2.92
C LYS A 80 -0.71 -49.48 4.12
N SER A 81 -0.19 -50.14 5.16
CA SER A 81 0.41 -49.46 6.32
C SER A 81 1.65 -48.66 5.93
N ASP A 82 2.48 -49.19 5.03
CA ASP A 82 3.64 -48.47 4.49
C ASP A 82 3.23 -47.25 3.65
N SER A 83 2.18 -47.41 2.85
CA SER A 83 1.57 -46.32 2.08
C SER A 83 0.99 -45.25 3.00
N LEU A 84 0.30 -45.64 4.09
CA LEU A 84 -0.24 -44.73 5.08
C LEU A 84 0.86 -43.93 5.77
N ARG A 85 1.94 -44.58 6.20
CA ARG A 85 3.09 -43.91 6.81
C ARG A 85 3.74 -42.90 5.87
N SER A 86 3.91 -43.27 4.60
CA SER A 86 4.46 -42.38 3.58
C SER A 86 3.53 -41.19 3.31
N ASN A 87 2.22 -41.45 3.21
CA ASN A 87 1.20 -40.41 3.05
C ASN A 87 1.17 -39.43 4.24
N GLN A 88 1.25 -39.93 5.47
CA GLN A 88 1.30 -39.11 6.68
C GLN A 88 2.55 -38.23 6.74
N ALA A 89 3.72 -38.75 6.36
CA ALA A 89 4.95 -37.97 6.28
C ALA A 89 4.83 -36.84 5.24
N ASN A 90 4.31 -37.15 4.05
CA ASN A 90 4.06 -36.16 3.00
C ASN A 90 3.03 -35.10 3.44
N LEU A 91 1.95 -35.52 4.10
CA LEU A 91 0.92 -34.62 4.61
C LEU A 91 1.49 -33.66 5.66
N ALA A 92 2.33 -34.15 6.57
CA ALA A 92 2.98 -33.31 7.58
C ALA A 92 3.91 -32.28 6.92
N TYR A 93 4.75 -32.72 5.97
CA TYR A 93 5.62 -31.83 5.21
C TYR A 93 4.84 -30.74 4.48
N GLN A 94 3.80 -31.10 3.72
CA GLN A 94 3.00 -30.16 2.95
C GLN A 94 2.24 -29.17 3.83
N LYS A 95 1.79 -29.58 5.02
CA LYS A 95 1.16 -28.67 5.98
C LYS A 95 2.14 -27.61 6.49
N THR A 96 3.36 -28.01 6.85
CA THR A 96 4.39 -27.04 7.28
C THR A 96 4.75 -26.08 6.17
N GLU A 97 4.89 -26.57 4.93
CA GLU A 97 5.16 -25.71 3.76
C GLU A 97 4.00 -24.74 3.49
N LEU A 98 2.75 -25.20 3.65
CA LEU A 98 1.56 -24.36 3.50
C LEU A 98 1.52 -23.25 4.54
N GLU A 99 1.77 -23.57 5.81
CA GLU A 99 1.85 -22.58 6.90
C GLU A 99 2.95 -21.55 6.64
N SER A 100 4.12 -21.97 6.15
CA SER A 100 5.21 -21.06 5.78
C SER A 100 4.77 -20.11 4.67
N LEU A 101 4.16 -20.65 3.62
CA LEU A 101 3.74 -19.89 2.45
C LEU A 101 2.58 -18.92 2.75
N GLU A 102 1.64 -19.32 3.60
CA GLU A 102 0.56 -18.46 4.08
C GLU A 102 1.11 -17.29 4.92
N ASN A 103 2.12 -17.53 5.75
CA ASN A 103 2.81 -16.47 6.49
C ASN A 103 3.55 -15.50 5.57
N GLU A 104 4.22 -16.00 4.52
CA GLU A 104 4.84 -15.14 3.50
C GLU A 104 3.81 -14.26 2.78
N VAL A 105 2.68 -14.85 2.37
CA VAL A 105 1.57 -14.12 1.73
C VAL A 105 1.04 -13.02 2.67
N PHE A 106 0.86 -13.33 3.95
CA PHE A 106 0.41 -12.35 4.94
C PHE A 106 1.38 -11.17 5.08
N GLN A 107 2.67 -11.46 5.20
CA GLN A 107 3.71 -10.43 5.34
C GLN A 107 3.83 -9.55 4.09
N LEU A 108 3.80 -10.15 2.90
CA LEU A 108 3.87 -9.44 1.64
C LEU A 108 2.65 -8.52 1.45
N ASP A 109 1.45 -9.00 1.75
CA ASP A 109 0.22 -8.22 1.66
C ASP A 109 0.21 -7.03 2.63
N ALA A 110 0.66 -7.25 3.87
CA ALA A 110 0.80 -6.19 4.87
C ALA A 110 1.79 -5.11 4.42
N ARG A 111 2.94 -5.51 3.89
CA ARG A 111 3.96 -4.59 3.36
C ARG A 111 3.43 -3.78 2.18
N LEU A 112 2.77 -4.42 1.22
CA LEU A 112 2.17 -3.74 0.07
C LEU A 112 1.14 -2.69 0.48
N LYS A 113 0.27 -3.03 1.45
CA LYS A 113 -0.71 -2.09 2.01
C LYS A 113 -0.04 -0.87 2.64
N GLN A 114 1.00 -1.09 3.44
CA GLN A 114 1.76 -0.02 4.09
C GLN A 114 2.48 0.87 3.06
N ASP A 115 3.16 0.27 2.09
CA ASP A 115 3.89 1.00 1.05
C ASP A 115 2.94 1.84 0.20
N ARG A 116 1.78 1.30 -0.16
CA ARG A 116 0.73 2.01 -0.89
C ARG A 116 0.17 3.19 -0.10
N ALA A 117 -0.12 3.00 1.18
CA ALA A 117 -0.61 4.07 2.05
C ALA A 117 0.43 5.19 2.20
N SER A 118 1.71 4.84 2.38
CA SER A 118 2.81 5.81 2.46
C SER A 118 2.95 6.60 1.15
N ALA A 119 2.94 5.92 0.01
CA ALA A 119 3.03 6.56 -1.30
C ALA A 119 1.84 7.50 -1.56
N GLN A 120 0.62 7.08 -1.21
CA GLN A 120 -0.58 7.90 -1.36
C GLN A 120 -0.55 9.17 -0.48
N SER A 121 -0.10 9.04 0.76
CA SER A 121 0.09 10.19 1.65
C SER A 121 1.10 11.19 1.09
N LYS A 122 2.26 10.71 0.63
CA LYS A 122 3.29 11.56 0.00
C LYS A 122 2.77 12.25 -1.26
N ALA A 123 2.04 11.53 -2.11
CA ALA A 123 1.43 12.10 -3.30
C ALA A 123 0.44 13.22 -2.95
N SER A 124 -0.39 13.03 -1.92
CA SER A 124 -1.33 14.06 -1.45
C SER A 124 -0.61 15.33 -0.98
N ILE A 125 0.47 15.19 -0.20
CA ILE A 125 1.26 16.32 0.30
C ILE A 125 1.90 17.09 -0.86
N LEU A 126 2.47 16.37 -1.84
CA LEU A 126 3.09 16.97 -3.02
C LEU A 126 2.05 17.71 -3.86
N SER A 127 0.88 17.12 -4.10
CA SER A 127 -0.21 17.78 -4.83
C SER A 127 -0.68 19.06 -4.15
N GLN A 128 -0.79 19.06 -2.82
CA GLN A 128 -1.12 20.27 -2.07
C GLN A 128 -0.04 21.34 -2.23
N SER A 129 1.23 20.96 -2.08
CA SER A 129 2.36 21.88 -2.20
C SER A 129 2.45 22.49 -3.61
N ILE A 130 2.16 21.71 -4.66
CA ILE A 130 2.08 22.20 -6.04
C ILE A 130 0.97 23.25 -6.17
N SER A 131 -0.24 22.97 -5.67
CA SER A 131 -1.36 23.90 -5.74
C SER A 131 -1.10 25.19 -4.97
N GLU A 132 -0.46 25.11 -3.81
CA GLU A 132 -0.06 26.27 -3.03
C GLU A 132 1.00 27.12 -3.76
N ALA A 133 1.99 26.48 -4.38
CA ALA A 133 3.02 27.16 -5.16
C ALA A 133 2.45 27.85 -6.41
N GLU A 134 1.54 27.19 -7.12
CA GLU A 134 0.82 27.77 -8.26
C GLU A 134 -0.02 28.98 -7.82
N GLY A 135 -0.75 28.86 -6.71
CA GLY A 135 -1.52 29.95 -6.13
C GLY A 135 -0.65 31.15 -5.72
N ALA A 136 0.49 30.89 -5.11
CA ALA A 136 1.47 31.94 -4.75
C ALA A 136 2.08 32.60 -6.00
N GLY A 137 2.41 31.81 -7.03
CA GLY A 137 2.91 32.31 -8.31
C GLY A 137 1.92 33.25 -9.00
N ASN A 138 0.63 32.89 -9.00
CA ASN A 138 -0.43 33.74 -9.55
C ASN A 138 -0.55 35.06 -8.78
N LYS A 139 -0.57 35.01 -7.44
CA LYS A 139 -0.61 36.23 -6.61
C LYS A 139 0.61 37.12 -6.86
N LEU A 140 1.80 36.55 -6.93
CA LEU A 140 3.03 37.28 -7.22
C LEU A 140 2.96 37.99 -8.58
N ASN A 141 2.39 37.32 -9.59
CA ASN A 141 2.23 37.92 -10.91
C ASN A 141 1.28 39.13 -10.88
N GLU A 142 0.16 39.03 -10.16
CA GLU A 142 -0.79 40.14 -10.01
C GLU A 142 -0.18 41.32 -9.25
N GLU A 143 0.55 41.08 -8.15
CA GLU A 143 1.22 42.16 -7.43
C GLU A 143 2.36 42.80 -8.25
N ARG A 144 3.05 42.03 -9.09
CA ARG A 144 4.06 42.58 -10.03
C ARG A 144 3.44 43.50 -11.06
N LYS A 145 2.26 43.18 -11.60
CA LYS A 145 1.53 44.06 -12.52
C LYS A 145 1.15 45.37 -11.84
N ARG A 146 0.56 45.28 -10.64
CA ARG A 146 0.20 46.48 -9.85
C ARG A 146 1.40 47.35 -9.52
N LEU A 147 2.53 46.73 -9.16
CA LEU A 147 3.77 47.46 -8.90
C LEU A 147 4.23 48.21 -10.15
N ALA A 148 4.25 47.55 -11.31
CA ALA A 148 4.64 48.18 -12.57
C ALA A 148 3.71 49.37 -12.94
N GLU A 149 2.39 49.23 -12.74
CA GLU A 149 1.43 50.32 -12.94
C GLU A 149 1.70 51.51 -12.01
N ILE A 150 2.01 51.27 -10.73
CA ILE A 150 2.35 52.31 -9.76
C ILE A 150 3.65 53.00 -10.15
N GLU A 151 4.69 52.22 -10.51
CA GLU A 151 5.98 52.75 -10.95
C GLU A 151 5.84 53.63 -12.21
N GLU A 152 5.02 53.21 -13.18
CA GLU A 152 4.74 54.00 -14.39
C GLU A 152 4.06 55.33 -14.05
N ARG A 153 3.06 55.33 -13.16
CA ARG A 153 2.39 56.54 -12.70
C ARG A 153 3.34 57.49 -11.97
N LEU A 154 4.19 56.95 -11.10
CA LEU A 154 5.21 57.74 -10.39
C LEU A 154 6.21 58.36 -11.37
N ALA A 155 6.70 57.59 -12.35
CA ALA A 155 7.64 58.08 -13.36
C ALA A 155 7.05 59.20 -14.22
N ARG A 156 5.76 59.11 -14.57
CA ARG A 156 5.03 60.16 -15.30
C ARG A 156 4.63 61.35 -14.44
N LYS A 157 4.87 61.31 -13.13
CA LYS A 157 4.31 62.23 -12.13
C LYS A 157 2.78 62.32 -12.22
N ASP A 158 2.12 61.27 -12.70
CA ASP A 158 0.67 61.18 -12.90
C ASP A 158 -0.03 60.82 -11.59
N PHE A 159 0.20 61.68 -10.60
CA PHE A 159 -0.35 61.63 -9.25
C PHE A 159 -0.54 63.06 -8.76
N ALA A 160 -1.61 63.30 -7.99
CA ALA A 160 -1.91 64.62 -7.45
C ALA A 160 -1.86 65.75 -8.52
N THR A 161 -2.41 65.48 -9.71
CA THR A 161 -2.24 66.36 -10.88
C THR A 161 -2.92 67.71 -10.70
N ILE A 162 -3.96 67.79 -9.85
CA ILE A 162 -4.63 69.04 -9.49
C ILE A 162 -3.70 69.86 -8.60
N GLU A 163 -3.11 69.24 -7.58
CA GLU A 163 -2.20 69.87 -6.63
C GLU A 163 -0.89 70.30 -7.32
N GLN A 164 -0.37 69.49 -8.23
CA GLN A 164 0.80 69.84 -9.04
C GLN A 164 0.52 71.07 -9.93
N LYS A 165 -0.66 71.14 -10.57
CA LYS A 165 -1.04 72.33 -11.34
C LYS A 165 -1.21 73.57 -10.46
N ALA A 166 -1.87 73.43 -9.30
CA ALA A 166 -2.01 74.51 -8.35
C ALA A 166 -0.64 74.99 -7.84
N LEU A 167 0.30 74.08 -7.61
CA LEU A 167 1.67 74.39 -7.24
C LEU A 167 2.39 75.15 -8.36
N GLU A 168 2.30 74.68 -9.61
CA GLU A 168 2.89 75.38 -10.76
C GLU A 168 2.30 76.79 -10.96
N GLU A 169 1.00 76.98 -10.70
CA GLU A 169 0.36 78.30 -10.75
C GLU A 169 0.87 79.22 -9.63
N LEU A 170 0.93 78.72 -8.40
CA LEU A 170 1.50 79.44 -7.25
C LEU A 170 2.97 79.81 -7.49
N GLU A 171 3.78 78.90 -8.03
CA GLU A 171 5.19 79.16 -8.37
C GLU A 171 5.31 80.26 -9.43
N LYS A 172 4.42 80.29 -10.44
CA LYS A 172 4.38 81.37 -11.44
C LYS A 172 3.96 82.70 -10.84
N GLU A 173 2.98 82.71 -9.93
CA GLU A 173 2.57 83.93 -9.22
C GLU A 173 3.70 84.46 -8.34
N LEU A 174 4.38 83.60 -7.59
CA LEU A 174 5.56 83.95 -6.80
C LEU A 174 6.68 84.54 -7.65
N ALA A 175 6.99 83.93 -8.80
CA ALA A 175 8.00 84.45 -9.72
C ALA A 175 7.64 85.83 -10.30
N LYS A 176 6.35 86.10 -10.56
CA LYS A 176 5.88 87.39 -11.07
C LYS A 176 5.91 88.52 -10.04
N LEU A 177 5.83 88.20 -8.76
CA LEU A 177 5.90 89.20 -7.70
C LEU A 177 7.28 89.84 -7.59
N ASP A 178 8.30 89.30 -8.30
CA ASP A 178 9.72 89.73 -8.27
C ASP A 178 10.17 90.06 -6.83
N TYR A 179 9.68 89.23 -5.91
CA TYR A 179 9.76 89.50 -4.49
C TYR A 179 11.20 89.29 -4.04
N ASP A 180 11.92 90.41 -3.96
CA ASP A 180 13.25 90.46 -3.39
C ASP A 180 13.13 90.38 -1.86
N ALA A 181 13.29 89.16 -1.35
CA ALA A 181 13.25 88.88 0.07
C ALA A 181 14.33 89.67 0.84
N GLN A 182 15.47 90.02 0.23
CA GLN A 182 16.49 90.85 0.87
C GLN A 182 16.03 92.30 0.97
N GLN A 183 15.49 92.90 -0.10
CA GLN A 183 14.95 94.26 -0.02
C GLN A 183 13.76 94.37 0.92
N HIS A 184 12.88 93.38 0.94
CA HIS A 184 11.76 93.37 1.89
C HIS A 184 12.26 93.31 3.34
N GLU A 185 13.28 92.49 3.65
CA GLU A 185 13.85 92.40 4.99
C GLU A 185 14.62 93.68 5.38
N GLU A 186 15.34 94.32 4.44
CA GLU A 186 15.99 95.63 4.66
C GLU A 186 14.97 96.74 4.98
N VAL A 187 13.84 96.78 4.26
CA VAL A 187 12.74 97.73 4.54
C VAL A 187 12.07 97.42 5.87
N ARG A 188 11.94 96.14 6.25
CA ARG A 188 11.36 95.72 7.53
C ARG A 188 12.27 96.10 8.70
N GLN A 189 13.60 95.93 8.58
CA GLN A 189 14.57 96.35 9.59
C GLN A 189 14.57 97.88 9.75
N ARG A 190 14.59 98.65 8.65
CA ARG A 190 14.45 100.11 8.68
C ARG A 190 13.13 100.59 9.32
N LYS A 191 12.02 99.89 9.10
CA LYS A 191 10.73 100.19 9.75
C LYS A 191 10.67 99.78 11.22
N GLY A 192 11.42 98.75 11.61
CA GLY A 192 11.61 98.37 13.03
C GLY A 192 12.38 99.41 13.82
N GLU A 193 13.30 100.13 13.18
CA GLU A 193 14.03 101.27 13.76
C GLU A 193 13.19 102.56 13.84
N PHE A 194 12.08 102.65 13.09
CA PHE A 194 11.16 103.80 13.03
C PHE A 194 9.78 103.54 13.66
N ARG A 195 9.69 102.60 14.60
CA ARG A 195 8.54 102.47 15.50
C ARG A 195 8.93 103.14 16.85
N PRO A 196 8.32 104.26 17.25
CA PRO A 196 8.59 104.87 18.56
C PRO A 196 8.16 103.97 19.71
#